data_AF-A0A944PJZ6-F1
#
_entry.id   AF-A0A944PJZ6-F1
#
_cell.length_a   1.000
_cell.length_b   1.000
_cell.length_c   1.000
_cell.angle_alpha   90.00
_cell.angle_beta   90.00
_cell.angle_gamma   90.00
#
_symmetry.space_group_name_H-M   'P 1'
#
loop_
_entity.id
_entity.type
_entity.pdbx_description
1 polymer ?
#
loop_
_entity_poly.entity_id
_entity_poly.type
_entity_poly.pdbx_seq_one_letter_code
_entity_poly.pdbx_strand_id
1 'polypeptide(L)'
;MSGQPYAVRLSPPAGKVLAGLSEHVEETVWDLLDAAAADPWRFGQWDAGDIEGEDVRFASAGRLSVVYFANRALLNLSVLAIVWLG
;
A
#
# COMPACT_ATOMS: atom_id res chain seq x y z
N MET A 1 -6.12 4.19 -18.09
CA MET A 1 -7.41 3.58 -17.74
C MET A 1 -7.97 4.36 -16.57
N SER A 2 -9.01 5.17 -16.75
CA SER A 2 -9.54 6.03 -15.68
C SER A 2 -10.83 5.45 -15.10
N GLY A 3 -10.69 4.55 -14.13
CA GLY A 3 -11.71 4.29 -13.10
C GLY A 3 -11.50 5.23 -11.92
N GLN A 4 -12.45 5.28 -10.98
CA GLN A 4 -12.22 5.98 -9.70
C GLN A 4 -11.03 5.33 -8.97
N PRO A 5 -10.11 6.11 -8.38
CA PRO A 5 -9.03 5.57 -7.56
C PRO A 5 -9.55 4.73 -6.40
N TYR A 6 -8.76 3.76 -5.97
CA TYR A 6 -9.10 2.92 -4.83
C TYR A 6 -9.04 3.73 -3.53
N ALA A 7 -10.07 3.67 -2.71
CA ALA A 7 -10.06 4.32 -1.39
C ALA A 7 -9.01 3.65 -0.48
N VAL A 8 -8.11 4.42 0.11
CA VAL A 8 -7.09 3.88 1.01
C VAL A 8 -7.65 3.69 2.42
N ARG A 9 -7.39 2.53 3.04
CA ARG A 9 -7.77 2.19 4.40
C ARG A 9 -6.57 1.62 5.15
N LEU A 10 -6.17 2.27 6.22
CA LEU A 10 -5.07 1.80 7.06
C LEU A 10 -5.57 0.76 8.07
N SER A 11 -4.87 -0.36 8.17
CA SER A 11 -5.02 -1.24 9.34
C SER A 11 -4.56 -0.50 10.61
N PRO A 12 -5.04 -0.89 11.81
CA PRO A 12 -4.58 -0.27 13.05
C PRO A 12 -3.04 -0.35 13.24
N PRO A 13 -2.35 -1.46 12.93
CA PRO A 13 -0.89 -1.51 12.94
C PRO A 13 -0.24 -0.54 11.95
N ALA A 14 -0.73 -0.46 10.71
CA ALA A 14 -0.20 0.46 9.70
C ALA A 14 -0.38 1.93 10.13
N GLY A 15 -1.56 2.29 10.66
CA GLY A 15 -1.81 3.64 11.17
C GLY A 15 -0.88 4.01 12.33
N LYS A 16 -0.55 3.06 13.20
CA LYS A 16 0.43 3.27 14.29
C LYS A 16 1.83 3.53 13.76
N VAL A 17 2.26 2.82 12.72
CA VAL A 17 3.56 3.06 12.09
C VAL A 17 3.58 4.45 11.47
N LEU A 18 2.57 4.79 10.66
CA LEU A 18 2.45 6.09 10.00
C LEU A 18 2.56 7.25 11.00
N ALA A 19 1.83 7.18 12.11
CA ALA A 19 1.85 8.20 13.15
C ALA A 19 3.20 8.37 13.89
N GLY A 20 4.13 7.42 13.73
CA GLY A 20 5.47 7.47 14.31
C GLY A 20 6.56 7.92 13.33
N LEU A 21 6.22 8.17 12.06
CA LEU A 21 7.18 8.62 11.05
C LEU A 21 7.44 10.13 11.17
N SER A 22 8.61 10.58 10.71
CA SER A 22 8.81 12.00 10.46
C SER A 22 7.93 12.46 9.30
N GLU A 23 7.51 13.73 9.29
CA GLU A 23 6.67 14.36 8.26
C GLU A 23 7.12 14.00 6.83
N HIS A 24 8.41 14.14 6.52
CA HIS A 24 8.93 13.82 5.18
C HIS A 24 8.72 12.36 4.74
N VAL A 25 8.81 11.42 5.69
CA VAL A 25 8.61 9.98 5.40
C VAL A 25 7.12 9.69 5.30
N GLU A 26 6.29 10.34 6.11
CA GLU A 26 4.82 10.27 5.99
C GLU A 26 4.34 10.76 4.62
N GLU A 27 4.84 11.90 4.12
CA GLU A 27 4.56 12.39 2.77
C GLU A 27 4.90 11.35 1.70
N THR A 28 6.07 10.70 1.84
CA THR A 28 6.50 9.64 0.92
C THR A 28 5.57 8.42 0.97
N VAL A 29 5.01 8.09 2.15
CA VAL A 29 3.99 7.04 2.27
C VAL A 29 2.74 7.41 1.50
N TRP A 30 2.26 8.65 1.65
CA TRP A 30 1.06 9.11 0.96
C TRP A 30 1.24 9.15 -0.56
N ASP A 31 2.39 9.62 -1.05
CA ASP A 31 2.73 9.61 -2.49
C ASP A 31 2.71 8.18 -3.05
N LEU A 32 3.28 7.22 -2.31
CA LEU A 32 3.31 5.83 -2.72
C LEU A 32 1.90 5.20 -2.72
N LEU A 33 1.08 5.54 -1.72
CA LEU A 33 -0.32 5.09 -1.62
C LEU A 33 -1.20 5.70 -2.70
N ASP A 34 -0.99 6.95 -3.09
CA ASP A 34 -1.70 7.59 -4.20
C ASP A 34 -1.36 6.93 -5.53
N ALA A 35 -0.07 6.61 -5.77
CA ALA A 35 0.35 5.85 -6.94
C ALA A 35 -0.28 4.44 -6.96
N ALA A 36 -0.32 3.76 -5.82
CA ALA A 36 -0.98 2.46 -5.67
C ALA A 36 -2.49 2.55 -5.84
N ALA A 37 -3.15 3.59 -5.34
CA ALA A 37 -4.59 3.77 -5.46
C ALA A 37 -5.03 4.03 -6.91
N ALA A 38 -4.19 4.69 -7.69
CA ALA A 38 -4.43 4.96 -9.10
C ALA A 38 -4.24 3.70 -9.98
N ASP A 39 -3.25 2.85 -9.66
CA ASP A 39 -2.99 1.60 -10.36
C ASP A 39 -2.44 0.51 -9.41
N PRO A 40 -3.33 -0.23 -8.71
CA PRO A 40 -2.92 -1.19 -7.69
C PRO A 40 -2.05 -2.33 -8.23
N TRP A 41 -2.18 -2.67 -9.51
CA TRP A 41 -1.45 -3.77 -10.16
C TRP A 41 -0.15 -3.34 -10.82
N ARG A 42 0.17 -2.04 -10.81
CA ARG A 42 1.51 -1.55 -11.20
C ARG A 42 2.61 -2.16 -10.33
N PHE A 43 2.27 -2.51 -9.10
CA PHE A 43 3.17 -3.08 -8.11
C PHE A 43 3.08 -4.61 -8.08
N GLY A 44 4.21 -5.26 -7.80
CA GLY A 44 4.31 -6.71 -7.78
C GLY A 44 3.43 -7.36 -6.72
N GLN A 45 3.07 -8.62 -6.96
CA GLN A 45 2.50 -9.47 -5.91
C GLN A 45 3.50 -9.58 -4.74
N TRP A 46 2.99 -9.55 -3.51
CA TRP A 46 3.83 -9.63 -2.32
C TRP A 46 4.53 -10.98 -2.20
N ASP A 47 3.78 -12.08 -2.39
CA ASP A 47 4.31 -13.43 -2.44
C ASP A 47 3.82 -14.14 -3.71
N ALA A 48 4.72 -14.36 -4.67
CA ALA A 48 4.40 -15.01 -5.93
C ALA A 48 4.10 -16.51 -5.78
N GLY A 49 4.44 -17.13 -4.64
CA GLY A 49 4.11 -18.52 -4.32
C GLY A 49 2.71 -18.69 -3.73
N ASP A 50 2.09 -17.60 -3.26
CA ASP A 50 0.76 -17.61 -2.67
C ASP A 50 -0.32 -17.32 -3.72
N ILE A 51 -0.97 -18.38 -4.20
CA ILE A 51 -2.04 -18.26 -5.20
C ILE A 51 -3.28 -17.56 -4.63
N GLU A 52 -3.55 -17.72 -3.33
CA GLU A 52 -4.68 -17.05 -2.66
C GLU A 52 -4.40 -15.55 -2.46
N GLY A 53 -3.13 -15.21 -2.31
CA GLY A 53 -2.62 -13.85 -2.16
C GLY A 53 -2.44 -13.07 -3.46
N GLU A 54 -3.08 -13.45 -4.58
CA GLU A 54 -2.91 -12.78 -5.88
C GLU A 54 -3.04 -11.25 -5.71
N ASP A 55 -4.05 -10.78 -4.99
CA ASP A 55 -4.36 -9.36 -4.81
C ASP A 55 -3.62 -8.66 -3.66
N VAL A 56 -2.70 -9.37 -2.99
CA VAL A 56 -1.78 -8.75 -2.04
C VAL A 56 -0.55 -8.25 -2.79
N ARG A 57 -0.30 -6.95 -2.68
CA ARG A 57 0.71 -6.23 -3.45
C ARG A 57 1.73 -5.59 -2.52
N PHE A 58 2.91 -5.34 -3.08
CA PHE A 58 4.03 -4.73 -2.39
C PHE A 58 4.56 -3.54 -3.20
N ALA A 59 4.48 -2.35 -2.62
CA ALA A 59 5.05 -1.13 -3.18
C ALA A 59 6.26 -0.70 -2.35
N SER A 60 7.32 -0.19 -3.01
CA SER A 60 8.52 0.28 -2.32
C SER A 60 9.10 1.54 -2.93
N ALA A 61 9.68 2.38 -2.07
CA ALA A 61 10.41 3.60 -2.41
C ALA A 61 11.61 3.73 -1.46
N GLY A 62 12.80 3.34 -1.93
CA GLY A 62 14.02 3.37 -1.12
C GLY A 62 13.93 2.45 0.10
N ARG A 63 13.92 3.05 1.31
CA ARG A 63 13.82 2.35 2.60
C ARG A 63 12.39 2.17 3.10
N LEU A 64 11.41 2.69 2.36
CA LEU A 64 9.99 2.58 2.67
C LEU A 64 9.36 1.49 1.83
N SER A 65 8.54 0.65 2.47
CA SER A 65 7.74 -0.36 1.82
C SER A 65 6.33 -0.40 2.39
N VAL A 66 5.35 -0.67 1.53
CA VAL A 66 3.94 -0.81 1.89
C VAL A 66 3.40 -2.11 1.32
N VAL A 67 2.76 -2.92 2.17
CA VAL A 67 1.99 -4.11 1.77
C VAL A 67 0.51 -3.76 1.85
N TYR A 68 -0.24 -4.04 0.79
CA TYR A 68 -1.67 -3.77 0.74
C TYR A 68 -2.44 -4.86 0.01
N PHE A 69 -3.71 -5.02 0.37
CA PHE A 69 -4.68 -5.84 -0.37
C PHE A 69 -5.53 -4.95 -1.28
N ALA A 70 -5.55 -5.25 -2.58
CA ALA A 70 -6.33 -4.52 -3.58
C ALA A 70 -7.74 -5.13 -3.72
N ASN A 71 -8.72 -4.61 -2.98
CA ASN A 71 -10.07 -5.14 -3.03
C ASN A 71 -10.83 -4.65 -4.28
N ARG A 72 -10.91 -5.50 -5.31
CA ARG A 72 -11.58 -5.18 -6.58
C ARG A 72 -13.07 -4.86 -6.42
N ALA A 73 -13.77 -5.59 -5.55
CA ALA A 73 -15.21 -5.48 -5.37
C ALA A 73 -15.62 -4.19 -4.64
N LEU A 74 -14.80 -3.74 -3.68
CA LEU A 74 -15.07 -2.55 -2.88
C LEU A 74 -14.27 -1.32 -3.30
N LEU A 75 -13.45 -1.43 -4.35
CA LEU A 75 -12.54 -0.38 -4.83
C LEU A 75 -11.76 0.29 -3.70
N ASN A 76 -11.12 -0.51 -2.85
CA ASN A 76 -10.28 0.00 -1.75
C ASN A 76 -8.95 -0.74 -1.62
N LEU A 77 -7.94 -0.02 -1.15
CA LEU A 77 -6.67 -0.57 -0.71
C LEU A 77 -6.72 -0.74 0.81
N SER A 78 -6.64 -1.97 1.28
CA SER A 78 -6.45 -2.25 2.71
C SER A 78 -4.96 -2.35 2.98
N VAL A 79 -4.37 -1.33 3.58
CA VAL A 79 -2.94 -1.28 3.92
C VAL A 79 -2.68 -2.19 5.12
N LEU A 80 -1.95 -3.27 4.86
CA LEU A 80 -1.68 -4.33 5.81
C LEU A 80 -0.47 -3.99 6.68
N ALA A 81 0.60 -3.49 6.05
CA ALA A 81 1.83 -3.12 6.72
C ALA A 81 2.51 -1.92 6.05
N ILE A 82 3.15 -1.09 6.87
CA ILE A 82 4.11 -0.07 6.46
C ILE A 82 5.43 -0.44 7.13
N VAL A 83 6.51 -0.49 6.37
CA VAL A 83 7.85 -0.84 6.84
C VAL A 83 8.79 0.29 6.47
N TRP A 84 9.44 0.87 7.48
CA TRP A 84 10.47 1.89 7.32
C TRP A 84 11.78 1.40 7.94
N LEU A 85 12.86 1.43 7.16
CA LEU A 85 14.17 0.88 7.53
C LEU A 85 15.17 1.91 8.06
N GLY A 86 14.76 3.12 8.47
CA GLY A 86 15.64 4.03 9.24
C GLY A 86 15.28 5.49 9.21
#